data_AF-A0A8R1Y1Y4-F1
#
_entry.id   AF-A0A8R1Y1Y4-F1
#
_cell.length_a   1.000
_cell.length_b   1.000
_cell.length_c   1.000
_cell.angle_alpha   90.00
_cell.angle_beta   90.00
_cell.angle_gamma   90.00
#
_symmetry.space_group_name_H-M   'P 1'
#
loop_
_entity.id
_entity.type
_entity.pdbx_description
1 polymer ?
#
loop_
_entity_poly.entity_id
_entity_poly.type
_entity_poly.pdbx_seq_one_letter_code
_entity_poly.pdbx_strand_id
1 'polypeptide(L)'
;MRIVVIGAAPTGLGVAYRFYQLQNDNVDVTKNVELIILEKETLPGGLSRTVMDENGFSWDMGGHITFDHNLPYYIEAIRWAVDEWNILTRNCQVDISYMFNEKDLHLVPYPVQYAIPMFPSNIKKKCLKDLRDRCGKSEKINPPKNFDEWIKENFGPTLNNYFFKQYTQKVWTVKANQMNAAWVGSRVAKMPYKKLAELCAMNEKDLKKADLGWGPNARFMFPKHYGTGSIWKSMTDKLPSEWFRFGCESKIIEKAIECLIRKSIISREQIVSLFSILLPYGYPIPTINRDRELTRAHRILEKHEIYSRGRFGGWKYEVSNQDHCFIQGKQIIDRLLLGEPETIYKNGL
;
A
#
# COMPACT_ATOMS: atom_id res chain seq x y z
N MET A 1 0.54 -11.24 -29.80
CA MET A 1 0.62 -11.52 -28.34
C MET A 1 -0.68 -11.05 -27.69
N ARG A 2 -1.17 -11.72 -26.64
CA ARG A 2 -2.34 -11.26 -25.88
C ARG A 2 -1.96 -11.11 -24.41
N ILE A 3 -2.28 -9.96 -23.84
CA ILE A 3 -2.10 -9.64 -22.42
C ILE A 3 -3.48 -9.61 -21.78
N VAL A 4 -3.68 -10.48 -20.78
CA VAL A 4 -4.92 -10.53 -20.00
C VAL A 4 -4.62 -10.02 -18.60
N VAL A 5 -5.29 -8.94 -18.21
CA VAL A 5 -5.23 -8.35 -16.88
C VAL A 5 -6.49 -8.73 -16.11
N ILE A 6 -6.34 -9.22 -14.90
CA ILE A 6 -7.47 -9.58 -14.02
C ILE A 6 -7.58 -8.50 -12.94
N GLY A 7 -8.65 -7.71 -13.01
CA GLY A 7 -8.97 -6.57 -12.16
C GLY A 7 -8.67 -5.22 -12.82
N ALA A 8 -9.65 -4.32 -12.82
CA ALA A 8 -9.55 -2.92 -13.25
C ALA A 8 -9.32 -1.97 -12.06
N ALA A 9 -8.55 -2.42 -11.08
CA ALA A 9 -8.06 -1.59 -9.97
C ALA A 9 -6.83 -0.75 -10.40
N PRO A 10 -6.24 0.11 -9.54
CA PRO A 10 -5.11 0.97 -9.93
C PRO A 10 -3.95 0.22 -10.61
N THR A 11 -3.67 -1.02 -10.23
CA THR A 11 -2.66 -1.84 -10.92
C THR A 11 -3.01 -2.17 -12.36
N GLY A 12 -4.25 -2.62 -12.62
CA GLY A 12 -4.68 -2.91 -13.98
C GLY A 12 -4.81 -1.65 -14.83
N LEU A 13 -5.25 -0.55 -14.23
CA LEU A 13 -5.30 0.75 -14.91
C LEU A 13 -3.91 1.34 -15.16
N GLY A 14 -2.91 1.04 -14.32
CA GLY A 14 -1.51 1.35 -14.60
C GLY A 14 -0.98 0.63 -15.84
N VAL A 15 -1.36 -0.63 -16.04
CA VAL A 15 -1.08 -1.36 -17.29
C VAL A 15 -1.76 -0.67 -18.47
N ALA A 16 -3.05 -0.38 -18.35
CA ALA A 16 -3.85 0.20 -19.41
C ALA A 16 -3.35 1.58 -19.85
N TYR A 17 -3.12 2.48 -18.89
CA TYR A 17 -2.63 3.83 -19.15
C TYR A 17 -1.26 3.82 -19.81
N ARG A 18 -0.34 2.99 -19.33
CA ARG A 18 0.98 2.87 -19.95
C ARG A 18 0.91 2.26 -21.35
N PHE A 19 0.09 1.23 -21.56
CA PHE A 19 -0.11 0.63 -22.88
C PHE A 19 -0.71 1.63 -23.88
N TYR A 20 -1.66 2.46 -23.44
CA TYR A 20 -2.23 3.55 -24.22
C TYR A 20 -1.19 4.60 -24.62
N GLN A 21 -0.32 5.01 -23.69
CA GLN A 21 0.79 5.90 -24.02
C GLN A 21 1.73 5.28 -25.07
N LEU A 22 2.11 4.01 -24.90
CA LEU A 22 2.98 3.33 -25.87
C LEU A 22 2.35 3.22 -27.27
N GLN A 23 1.04 3.05 -27.36
CA GLN A 23 0.33 3.08 -28.64
C GLN A 23 0.35 4.47 -29.26
N ASN A 24 0.09 5.52 -28.48
CA ASN A 24 0.13 6.91 -28.96
C ASN A 24 1.54 7.34 -29.40
N ASP A 25 2.56 6.84 -28.72
CA ASP A 25 3.97 7.03 -29.07
C ASP A 25 4.40 6.16 -30.29
N ASN A 26 3.47 5.42 -30.89
CA ASN A 26 3.68 4.55 -32.05
C ASN A 26 4.75 3.47 -31.84
N VAL A 27 4.90 2.95 -30.61
CA VAL A 27 5.86 1.90 -30.31
C VAL A 27 5.45 0.60 -31.01
N ASP A 28 6.28 0.12 -31.94
CA ASP A 28 5.92 -0.94 -32.90
C ASP A 28 5.39 -2.24 -32.28
N VAL A 29 5.95 -2.65 -31.13
CA VAL A 29 5.53 -3.89 -30.46
C VAL A 29 4.04 -3.88 -30.09
N THR A 30 3.46 -2.69 -29.83
CA THR A 30 2.06 -2.56 -29.43
C THR A 30 1.08 -2.92 -30.55
N LYS A 31 1.48 -2.81 -31.83
CA LYS A 31 0.64 -3.13 -33.00
C LYS A 31 0.23 -4.62 -33.04
N ASN A 32 1.04 -5.49 -32.43
CA ASN A 32 0.84 -6.93 -32.39
C ASN A 32 0.41 -7.44 -31.00
N VAL A 33 0.00 -6.53 -30.11
CA VAL A 33 -0.41 -6.84 -28.74
C VAL A 33 -1.90 -6.51 -28.56
N GLU A 34 -2.68 -7.51 -28.18
CA GLU A 34 -4.06 -7.33 -27.75
C GLU A 34 -4.11 -7.25 -26.22
N LEU A 35 -4.66 -6.16 -25.67
CA LEU A 35 -4.87 -5.99 -24.23
C LEU A 35 -6.34 -6.25 -23.88
N ILE A 36 -6.57 -7.12 -22.90
CA ILE A 36 -7.90 -7.40 -22.33
C ILE A 36 -7.83 -7.25 -20.82
N ILE A 37 -8.74 -6.46 -20.25
CA ILE A 37 -8.88 -6.23 -18.82
C ILE A 37 -10.24 -6.77 -18.37
N LEU A 38 -10.22 -7.73 -17.46
CA LEU A 38 -11.40 -8.39 -16.93
C LEU A 38 -11.68 -7.84 -15.53
N GLU A 39 -12.84 -7.24 -15.32
CA GLU A 39 -13.29 -6.75 -14.01
C GLU A 39 -14.55 -7.48 -13.58
N LYS A 40 -14.51 -7.98 -12.34
CA LYS A 40 -15.62 -8.70 -11.72
C LYS A 40 -16.82 -7.75 -11.52
N GLU A 41 -16.52 -6.55 -11.06
CA GLU A 41 -17.49 -5.52 -10.73
C GLU A 41 -18.01 -4.80 -11.99
N THR A 42 -19.07 -4.01 -11.86
CA THR A 42 -19.61 -3.19 -12.95
C THR A 42 -18.82 -1.90 -13.18
N LEU A 43 -17.93 -1.54 -12.26
CA LEU A 43 -17.16 -0.31 -12.26
C LEU A 43 -15.68 -0.57 -11.95
N PRO A 44 -14.75 0.24 -12.49
CA PRO A 44 -13.33 0.14 -12.20
C PRO A 44 -12.99 0.68 -10.80
N GLY A 45 -11.73 0.50 -10.40
CA GLY A 45 -11.13 1.08 -9.20
C GLY A 45 -10.86 0.08 -8.07
N GLY A 46 -11.45 -1.12 -8.11
CA GLY A 46 -11.27 -2.13 -7.06
C GLY A 46 -11.61 -1.58 -5.68
N LEU A 47 -10.71 -1.75 -4.69
CA LEU A 47 -10.91 -1.19 -3.35
C LEU A 47 -10.87 0.35 -3.30
N SER A 48 -10.35 1.01 -4.32
CA SER A 48 -10.34 2.48 -4.42
C SER A 48 -11.56 3.03 -5.16
N ARG A 49 -12.65 2.25 -5.29
CA ARG A 49 -13.91 2.67 -5.90
C ARG A 49 -14.70 3.61 -4.99
N THR A 50 -15.45 4.50 -5.63
CA THR A 50 -16.55 5.26 -5.03
C THR A 50 -17.87 4.72 -5.57
N VAL A 51 -18.85 4.52 -4.69
CA VAL A 51 -20.23 4.20 -5.06
C VAL A 51 -21.14 5.36 -4.65
N MET A 52 -22.15 5.66 -5.45
CA MET A 52 -23.16 6.65 -5.12
C MET A 52 -24.39 5.93 -4.58
N ASP A 53 -24.92 6.37 -3.45
CA ASP A 53 -26.18 5.85 -2.92
C ASP A 53 -27.40 6.50 -3.58
N GLU A 54 -28.58 5.99 -3.25
CA GLU A 54 -29.89 6.47 -3.74
C GLU A 54 -30.21 7.93 -3.36
N ASN A 55 -29.52 8.49 -2.37
CA ASN A 55 -29.67 9.88 -1.92
C ASN A 55 -28.62 10.81 -2.54
N GLY A 56 -27.74 10.30 -3.40
CA GLY A 56 -26.70 11.06 -4.07
C GLY A 56 -25.40 11.24 -3.27
N PHE A 57 -25.25 10.57 -2.12
CA PHE A 57 -23.98 10.61 -1.39
C PHE A 57 -22.96 9.66 -2.01
N SER A 58 -21.71 10.10 -2.04
CA SER A 58 -20.58 9.33 -2.56
C SER A 58 -19.83 8.64 -1.43
N TRP A 59 -19.66 7.33 -1.53
CA TRP A 59 -19.02 6.47 -0.54
C TRP A 59 -17.78 5.80 -1.14
N ASP A 60 -16.60 6.13 -0.61
CA ASP A 60 -15.37 5.43 -0.96
C ASP A 60 -15.31 4.10 -0.20
N MET A 61 -14.96 3.01 -0.89
CA MET A 61 -14.81 1.68 -0.30
C MET A 61 -13.63 1.59 0.71
N GLY A 62 -12.82 2.65 0.81
CA GLY A 62 -11.78 2.83 1.82
C GLY A 62 -11.30 4.28 1.87
N GLY A 63 -10.61 4.67 2.95
CA GLY A 63 -10.05 6.03 3.12
C GLY A 63 -8.87 6.31 2.18
N HIS A 64 -9.13 6.41 0.88
CA HIS A 64 -8.11 6.50 -0.16
C HIS A 64 -7.78 7.96 -0.48
N ILE A 65 -7.03 8.61 0.43
CA ILE A 65 -6.38 9.88 0.11
C ILE A 65 -5.26 9.67 -0.91
N THR A 66 -5.10 10.61 -1.85
CA THR A 66 -4.09 10.51 -2.91
C THR A 66 -2.84 11.27 -2.50
N PHE A 67 -1.75 10.53 -2.32
CA PHE A 67 -0.39 11.06 -2.14
C PHE A 67 0.58 10.12 -2.85
N ASP A 68 1.81 10.55 -3.06
CA ASP A 68 2.82 9.76 -3.76
C ASP A 68 4.13 9.68 -2.96
N HIS A 69 4.90 8.62 -3.24
CA HIS A 69 6.23 8.41 -2.66
C HIS A 69 7.31 8.91 -3.64
N ASN A 70 7.14 10.14 -4.14
CA ASN A 70 7.95 10.73 -5.20
C ASN A 70 7.86 9.92 -6.51
N LEU A 71 6.64 9.73 -7.01
CA LEU A 71 6.32 8.99 -8.24
C LEU A 71 5.63 9.93 -9.24
N PRO A 72 6.38 10.77 -9.99
CA PRO A 72 5.81 11.77 -10.89
C PRO A 72 4.86 11.21 -11.93
N TYR A 73 5.15 10.02 -12.46
CA TYR A 73 4.30 9.32 -13.43
C TYR A 73 2.90 9.04 -12.89
N TYR A 74 2.79 8.70 -11.60
CA TYR A 74 1.49 8.50 -10.97
C TYR A 74 0.73 9.81 -10.85
N ILE A 75 1.41 10.90 -10.47
CA ILE A 75 0.81 12.24 -10.37
C ILE A 75 0.34 12.74 -11.74
N GLU A 76 1.12 12.50 -12.79
CA GLU A 76 0.73 12.77 -14.18
C GLU A 76 -0.55 12.02 -14.54
N ALA A 77 -0.58 10.70 -14.32
CA ALA A 77 -1.72 9.87 -14.71
C ALA A 77 -3.02 10.25 -14.00
N ILE A 78 -2.98 10.54 -12.69
CA ILE A 78 -4.18 10.95 -11.97
C ILE A 78 -4.65 12.36 -12.37
N ARG A 79 -3.74 13.28 -12.69
CA ARG A 79 -4.08 14.62 -13.19
C ARG A 79 -4.59 14.59 -14.62
N TRP A 80 -4.10 13.65 -15.42
CA TRP A 80 -4.67 13.36 -16.73
C TRP A 80 -6.10 12.82 -16.60
N ALA A 81 -6.40 12.06 -15.55
CA ALA A 81 -7.75 11.56 -15.29
C ALA A 81 -8.70 12.64 -14.76
N VAL A 82 -8.29 13.42 -13.75
CA VAL A 82 -9.13 14.41 -13.05
C VAL A 82 -8.43 15.76 -12.97
N ASP A 83 -9.15 16.83 -13.32
CA ASP A 83 -8.59 18.19 -13.36
C ASP A 83 -8.64 18.91 -12.01
N GLU A 84 -9.74 18.73 -11.25
CA GLU A 84 -10.00 19.48 -10.02
C GLU A 84 -9.71 18.68 -8.75
N TRP A 85 -8.84 19.23 -7.90
CA TRP A 85 -8.35 18.60 -6.68
C TRP A 85 -8.41 19.53 -5.48
N ASN A 86 -8.79 18.98 -4.33
CA ASN A 86 -8.50 19.55 -3.03
C ASN A 86 -7.09 19.13 -2.60
N ILE A 87 -6.31 20.05 -2.01
CA ILE A 87 -5.00 19.75 -1.40
C ILE A 87 -5.08 20.09 0.08
N LEU A 88 -4.87 19.09 0.94
CA LEU A 88 -5.13 19.19 2.37
C LEU A 88 -3.89 18.80 3.17
N THR A 89 -3.73 19.43 4.33
CA THR A 89 -2.78 19.00 5.36
C THR A 89 -3.47 18.00 6.26
N ARG A 90 -2.82 16.85 6.48
CA ARG A 90 -3.37 15.77 7.30
C ARG A 90 -3.33 16.16 8.78
N ASN A 91 -4.48 16.11 9.44
CA ASN A 91 -4.58 16.16 10.89
C ASN A 91 -4.93 14.76 11.42
N CYS A 92 -4.01 14.14 12.14
CA CYS A 92 -4.20 12.81 12.71
C CYS A 92 -3.74 12.81 14.16
N GLN A 93 -4.64 12.43 15.06
CA GLN A 93 -4.39 12.39 16.49
C GLN A 93 -4.50 10.97 17.04
N VAL A 94 -3.75 10.72 18.11
CA VAL A 94 -3.69 9.48 18.87
C VAL A 94 -4.19 9.79 20.27
N ASP A 95 -5.16 9.01 20.73
CA ASP A 95 -5.57 9.04 22.13
C ASP A 95 -4.57 8.25 22.99
N ILE A 96 -3.96 8.94 23.96
CA ILE A 96 -3.04 8.39 24.94
C ILE A 96 -3.58 8.46 26.37
N SER A 97 -4.89 8.65 26.57
CA SER A 97 -5.51 8.74 27.91
C SER A 97 -5.19 7.55 28.82
N TYR A 98 -5.03 6.37 28.25
CA TYR A 98 -4.62 5.17 28.98
C TYR A 98 -3.24 5.28 29.66
N MET A 99 -2.46 6.32 29.35
CA MET A 99 -1.20 6.64 30.02
C MET A 99 -1.36 7.51 31.27
N PHE A 100 -2.48 8.23 31.42
CA PHE A 100 -2.66 9.28 32.43
C PHE A 100 -3.41 8.83 33.69
N ASN A 101 -3.97 7.62 33.74
CA ASN A 101 -4.85 7.17 34.85
C ASN A 101 -6.01 8.15 35.15
N GLU A 102 -6.37 8.98 34.18
CA GLU A 102 -7.42 10.00 34.24
C GLU A 102 -8.52 9.65 33.22
N LYS A 103 -9.71 10.23 33.37
CA LYS A 103 -10.85 9.98 32.46
C LYS A 103 -10.86 10.89 31.24
N ASP A 104 -10.08 11.97 31.27
CA ASP A 104 -10.09 12.98 30.21
C ASP A 104 -9.37 12.48 28.95
N LEU A 105 -9.76 13.01 27.79
CA LEU A 105 -9.13 12.68 26.52
C LEU A 105 -7.77 13.38 26.39
N HIS A 106 -6.73 12.60 26.11
CA HIS A 106 -5.38 13.10 25.84
C HIS A 106 -5.03 12.81 24.39
N LEU A 107 -5.43 13.70 23.49
CA LEU A 107 -5.14 13.61 22.06
C LEU A 107 -3.78 14.23 21.76
N VAL A 108 -2.92 13.47 21.08
CA VAL A 108 -1.60 13.94 20.64
C VAL A 108 -1.37 13.70 19.15
N PRO A 109 -0.51 14.48 18.48
CA PRO A 109 -0.23 14.28 17.05
C PRO A 109 0.36 12.90 16.72
N TYR A 110 -0.05 12.33 15.59
CA TYR A 110 0.61 11.18 14.97
C TYR A 110 1.73 11.67 14.02
N PRO A 111 2.93 11.03 14.00
CA PRO A 111 3.32 9.81 14.71
C PRO A 111 3.65 10.01 16.19
N VAL A 112 3.22 9.07 17.03
CA VAL A 112 3.25 9.21 18.50
C VAL A 112 4.65 9.44 19.09
N GLN A 113 5.70 8.98 18.41
CA GLN A 113 7.09 9.18 18.81
C GLN A 113 7.50 10.66 18.84
N TYR A 114 6.89 11.50 18.00
CA TYR A 114 7.08 12.96 18.05
C TYR A 114 6.27 13.62 19.18
N ALA A 115 5.24 12.94 19.67
CA ALA A 115 4.39 13.37 20.77
C ALA A 115 4.88 12.94 22.17
N ILE A 116 6.01 12.23 22.28
CA ILE A 116 6.62 11.85 23.57
C ILE A 116 6.77 13.04 24.55
N PRO A 117 7.08 14.29 24.13
CA PRO A 117 7.11 15.42 25.05
C PRO A 117 5.80 15.67 25.81
N MET A 118 4.67 15.24 25.24
CA MET A 118 3.32 15.36 25.77
C MET A 118 2.91 14.17 26.65
N PHE A 119 3.75 13.14 26.79
CA PHE A 119 3.48 11.98 27.64
C PHE A 119 3.63 12.32 29.13
N PRO A 120 3.05 11.49 30.03
CA PRO A 120 3.33 11.59 31.46
C PRO A 120 4.83 11.63 31.74
N SER A 121 5.24 12.48 32.69
CA SER A 121 6.65 12.80 32.94
C SER A 121 7.53 11.58 33.18
N ASN A 122 7.02 10.54 33.86
CA ASN A 122 7.71 9.28 34.10
C ASN A 122 7.93 8.49 32.79
N ILE A 123 6.94 8.41 31.89
CA ILE A 123 7.05 7.71 30.61
C ILE A 123 7.96 8.50 29.65
N LYS A 124 7.78 9.82 29.56
CA LYS A 124 8.65 10.72 28.78
C LYS A 124 10.13 10.51 29.12
N LYS A 125 10.47 10.55 30.42
CA LYS A 125 11.85 10.34 30.90
C LYS A 125 12.39 8.96 30.51
N LYS A 126 11.57 7.90 30.61
CA LYS A 126 11.96 6.54 30.21
C LYS A 126 12.19 6.42 28.70
N CYS A 127 11.31 6.99 27.86
CA CYS A 127 11.51 7.04 26.41
C CYS A 127 12.79 7.81 26.02
N LEU A 128 13.06 8.95 26.66
CA LEU A 128 14.27 9.72 26.43
C LEU A 128 15.54 8.96 26.84
N LYS A 129 15.51 8.29 28.00
CA LYS A 129 16.60 7.42 28.46
C LYS A 129 16.84 6.27 27.47
N ASP A 130 15.78 5.60 27.03
CA ASP A 130 15.86 4.51 26.07
C ASP A 130 16.60 4.97 24.79
N LEU A 131 16.24 6.13 24.21
CA LEU A 131 16.92 6.64 23.02
C LEU A 131 18.35 7.09 23.28
N ARG A 132 18.61 7.70 24.45
CA ARG A 132 19.96 8.08 24.86
C ARG A 132 20.89 6.89 24.94
N ASP A 133 20.44 5.81 25.60
CA ASP A 133 21.23 4.59 25.80
C ASP A 133 21.56 3.87 24.49
N ARG A 134 20.92 4.25 23.38
CA ARG A 134 21.22 3.78 22.03
C ARG A 134 22.11 4.72 21.22
N CYS A 135 22.17 5.99 21.60
CA CYS A 135 22.94 6.99 20.86
C CYS A 135 24.43 6.61 20.86
N GLY A 136 25.04 6.57 19.68
CA GLY A 136 26.44 6.20 19.50
C GLY A 136 26.75 4.69 19.53
N LYS A 137 25.75 3.83 19.73
CA LYS A 137 25.95 2.38 19.53
C LYS A 137 26.02 2.09 18.03
N SER A 138 26.99 1.28 17.63
CA SER A 138 27.06 0.76 16.26
C SER A 138 25.82 -0.07 15.94
N GLU A 139 25.46 -0.13 14.65
CA GLU A 139 24.46 -1.10 14.19
C GLU A 139 24.89 -2.50 14.64
N LYS A 140 23.95 -3.26 15.19
CA LYS A 140 24.25 -4.63 15.61
C LYS A 140 24.65 -5.45 14.39
N ILE A 141 25.62 -6.34 14.59
CA ILE A 141 26.08 -7.29 13.57
C ILE A 141 24.92 -8.09 12.98
N ASN A 142 23.95 -8.47 13.82
CA ASN A 142 22.79 -9.24 13.40
C ASN A 142 21.56 -8.33 13.29
N PRO A 143 20.85 -8.33 12.15
CA PRO A 143 19.60 -7.60 12.02
C PRO A 143 18.51 -8.20 12.93
N PRO A 144 17.50 -7.41 13.33
CA PRO A 144 16.43 -7.88 14.19
C PRO A 144 15.64 -9.00 13.50
N LYS A 145 15.33 -10.06 14.24
CA LYS A 145 14.68 -11.26 13.70
C LYS A 145 13.21 -11.02 13.35
N ASN A 146 12.60 -10.04 13.99
CA ASN A 146 11.19 -9.70 13.86
C ASN A 146 10.94 -8.22 14.17
N PHE A 147 9.72 -7.76 13.97
CA PHE A 147 9.36 -6.37 14.15
C PHE A 147 9.38 -5.92 15.62
N ASP A 148 9.11 -6.79 16.59
CA ASP A 148 9.23 -6.47 18.02
C ASP A 148 10.68 -6.16 18.42
N GLU A 149 11.64 -6.95 17.94
CA GLU A 149 13.07 -6.67 18.10
C GLU A 149 13.46 -5.37 17.41
N TRP A 150 12.99 -5.14 16.18
CA TRP A 150 13.25 -3.90 15.45
C TRP A 150 12.72 -2.67 16.20
N ILE A 151 11.51 -2.71 16.76
CA ILE A 151 10.94 -1.62 17.55
C ILE A 151 11.81 -1.36 18.79
N LYS A 152 12.20 -2.41 19.52
CA LYS A 152 13.06 -2.25 20.71
C LYS A 152 14.42 -1.66 20.34
N GLU A 153 14.98 -2.03 19.18
CA GLU A 153 16.25 -1.50 18.70
C GLU A 153 16.16 -0.05 18.24
N ASN A 154 15.02 0.40 17.70
CA ASN A 154 14.87 1.78 17.22
C ASN A 154 14.29 2.73 18.28
N PHE A 155 13.37 2.26 19.12
CA PHE A 155 12.60 3.10 20.07
C PHE A 155 12.68 2.65 21.53
N GLY A 156 13.13 1.43 21.79
CA GLY A 156 13.32 0.92 23.14
C GLY A 156 12.10 0.23 23.74
N PRO A 157 12.30 -0.42 24.90
CA PRO A 157 11.25 -1.17 25.56
C PRO A 157 10.09 -0.28 26.01
N THR A 158 10.33 0.98 26.38
CA THR A 158 9.26 1.85 26.91
C THR A 158 8.23 2.15 25.84
N LEU A 159 8.61 2.76 24.72
CA LEU A 159 7.65 3.10 23.67
C LEU A 159 7.05 1.85 23.03
N ASN A 160 7.80 0.74 22.97
CA ASN A 160 7.26 -0.53 22.53
C ASN A 160 6.10 -1.01 23.42
N ASN A 161 6.30 -1.02 24.74
CA ASN A 161 5.33 -1.51 25.70
C ASN A 161 4.12 -0.59 25.89
N TYR A 162 4.30 0.72 25.75
CA TYR A 162 3.21 1.68 25.91
C TYR A 162 2.42 1.91 24.63
N PHE A 163 2.97 1.63 23.44
CA PHE A 163 2.28 1.94 22.19
C PHE A 163 2.40 0.84 21.13
N PHE A 164 3.61 0.56 20.64
CA PHE A 164 3.76 -0.20 19.40
C PHE A 164 3.27 -1.63 19.51
N LYS A 165 3.46 -2.31 20.64
CA LYS A 165 3.07 -3.72 20.81
C LYS A 165 1.55 -3.90 20.63
N GLN A 166 0.77 -3.06 21.29
CA GLN A 166 -0.69 -3.05 21.25
C GLN A 166 -1.19 -2.51 19.92
N TYR A 167 -0.63 -1.39 19.45
CA TYR A 167 -0.99 -0.79 18.17
C TYR A 167 -0.78 -1.76 17.01
N THR A 168 0.37 -2.43 16.97
CA THR A 168 0.69 -3.42 15.94
C THR A 168 -0.31 -4.56 15.96
N GLN A 169 -0.58 -5.14 17.13
CA GLN A 169 -1.54 -6.25 17.23
C GLN A 169 -2.97 -5.81 16.88
N LYS A 170 -3.36 -4.57 17.20
CA LYS A 170 -4.66 -4.01 16.82
C LYS A 170 -4.81 -3.84 15.31
N VAL A 171 -3.80 -3.28 14.64
CA VAL A 171 -3.85 -3.02 13.19
C VAL A 171 -3.70 -4.30 12.39
N TRP A 172 -2.79 -5.18 12.80
CA TRP A 172 -2.39 -6.35 12.00
C TRP A 172 -3.02 -7.66 12.44
N THR A 173 -3.71 -7.69 13.58
CA THR A 173 -4.25 -8.91 14.22
C THR A 173 -3.19 -9.95 14.59
N VAL A 174 -1.91 -9.60 14.49
CA VAL A 174 -0.74 -10.46 14.70
C VAL A 174 0.25 -9.74 15.62
N LYS A 175 0.94 -10.48 16.49
CA LYS A 175 1.93 -9.89 17.41
C LYS A 175 3.16 -9.42 16.63
N ALA A 176 3.78 -8.32 17.05
CA ALA A 176 4.98 -7.77 16.40
C ALA A 176 6.15 -8.78 16.28
N ASN A 177 6.25 -9.74 17.20
CA ASN A 177 7.28 -10.79 17.15
C ASN A 177 7.01 -11.90 16.11
N GLN A 178 5.84 -11.89 15.46
CA GLN A 178 5.47 -12.80 14.36
C GLN A 178 5.53 -12.10 12.98
N MET A 179 5.89 -10.81 12.96
CA MET A 179 6.06 -10.01 11.76
C MET A 179 7.54 -9.83 11.46
N ASN A 180 7.92 -9.83 10.17
CA ASN A 180 9.24 -9.37 9.75
C ASN A 180 9.32 -7.84 9.88
N ALA A 181 10.54 -7.28 9.81
CA ALA A 181 10.77 -5.83 9.85
C ALA A 181 10.99 -5.20 8.46
N ALA A 182 10.95 -5.99 7.36
CA ALA A 182 11.25 -5.51 6.02
C ALA A 182 10.22 -4.50 5.51
N TRP A 183 8.97 -4.61 5.96
CA TRP A 183 7.89 -3.71 5.56
C TRP A 183 8.06 -2.27 6.08
N VAL A 184 8.88 -2.08 7.11
CA VAL A 184 8.98 -0.81 7.84
C VAL A 184 9.43 0.32 6.92
N GLY A 185 10.39 0.05 6.02
CA GLY A 185 10.85 0.96 4.97
C GLY A 185 10.79 2.44 5.36
N SER A 186 10.06 3.24 4.57
CA SER A 186 9.75 4.65 4.82
C SER A 186 8.39 4.86 5.52
N ARG A 187 7.82 3.84 6.15
CA ARG A 187 6.46 3.84 6.73
C ARG A 187 6.42 4.02 8.25
N VAL A 188 7.54 3.85 8.95
CA VAL A 188 7.65 4.17 10.39
C VAL A 188 8.69 5.25 10.60
N ALA A 189 8.27 6.38 11.19
CA ALA A 189 9.16 7.50 11.44
C ALA A 189 10.21 7.14 12.49
N LYS A 190 11.48 7.13 12.13
CA LYS A 190 12.56 7.03 13.12
C LYS A 190 12.62 8.32 13.94
N MET A 191 12.92 8.20 15.22
CA MET A 191 13.08 9.32 16.14
C MET A 191 14.51 9.36 16.67
N PRO A 192 15.39 10.23 16.12
CA PRO A 192 16.73 10.40 16.65
C PRO A 192 16.71 10.95 18.07
N TYR A 193 17.66 10.51 18.91
CA TYR A 193 17.78 11.01 20.29
C TYR A 193 17.87 12.53 20.36
N LYS A 194 18.74 13.15 19.54
CA LYS A 194 18.93 14.61 19.52
C LYS A 194 17.61 15.34 19.27
N LYS A 195 16.84 14.88 18.29
CA LYS A 195 15.53 15.46 17.96
C LYS A 195 14.53 15.30 19.10
N LEU A 196 14.47 14.12 19.73
CA LEU A 196 13.60 13.93 20.88
C LEU A 196 14.01 14.81 22.06
N ALA A 197 15.31 14.95 22.33
CA ALA A 197 15.83 15.77 23.41
C ALA A 197 15.47 17.26 23.21
N GLU A 198 15.63 17.78 21.99
CA GLU A 198 15.20 19.12 21.62
C GLU A 198 13.69 19.32 21.86
N LEU A 199 12.85 18.41 21.36
CA LEU A 199 11.40 18.49 21.55
C LEU A 199 11.00 18.39 23.03
N CYS A 200 11.67 17.53 23.82
CA CYS A 200 11.41 17.40 25.26
C CYS A 200 11.85 18.62 26.07
N ALA A 201 12.75 19.46 25.54
CA ALA A 201 13.24 20.68 26.17
C ALA A 201 12.37 21.91 25.85
N MET A 202 11.48 21.81 24.86
CA MET A 202 10.56 22.90 24.50
C MET A 202 9.50 23.11 25.60
N ASN A 203 9.11 24.36 25.80
CA ASN A 203 7.91 24.68 26.56
C ASN A 203 6.64 24.33 25.74
N GLU A 204 5.48 24.31 26.39
CA GLU A 204 4.21 23.93 25.76
C GLU A 204 3.83 24.83 24.57
N LYS A 205 4.12 26.14 24.65
CA LYS A 205 3.80 27.11 23.60
C LYS A 205 4.60 26.86 22.32
N ASP A 206 5.88 26.54 22.46
CA ASP A 206 6.77 26.24 21.34
C ASP A 206 6.50 24.85 20.77
N LEU A 207 6.17 23.87 21.63
CA LEU A 207 5.81 22.51 21.20
C LEU A 207 4.53 22.50 20.35
N LYS A 208 3.53 23.34 20.68
CA LYS A 208 2.29 23.49 19.87
C LYS A 208 2.55 24.07 18.47
N LYS A 209 3.66 24.80 18.29
CA LYS A 209 4.08 25.37 17.00
C LYS A 209 5.08 24.48 16.26
N ALA A 210 5.62 23.46 16.91
CA ALA A 210 6.58 22.56 16.31
C ALA A 210 5.89 21.74 15.21
N ASP A 211 6.57 21.61 14.06
CA ASP A 211 6.13 20.67 13.04
C ASP A 211 6.41 19.24 13.50
N LEU A 212 5.35 18.56 13.92
CA LEU A 212 5.35 17.15 14.31
C LEU A 212 4.82 16.25 13.18
N GLY A 213 4.50 16.82 12.02
CA GLY A 213 4.09 16.10 10.84
C GLY A 213 5.23 15.25 10.29
N TRP A 214 4.89 14.07 9.77
CA TRP A 214 5.88 13.20 9.14
C TRP A 214 5.25 12.31 8.08
N GLY A 215 6.04 12.01 7.06
CA GLY A 215 5.75 11.00 6.07
C GLY A 215 5.10 11.55 4.80
N PRO A 216 5.02 10.72 3.76
CA PRO A 216 4.55 11.14 2.43
C PRO A 216 3.07 11.55 2.42
N ASN A 217 2.30 11.20 3.45
CA ASN A 217 0.89 11.57 3.59
C ASN A 217 0.63 12.73 4.57
N ALA A 218 1.66 13.49 4.97
CA ALA A 218 1.49 14.71 5.75
C ALA A 218 0.66 15.76 4.99
N ARG A 219 0.75 15.75 3.66
CA ARG A 219 -0.19 16.41 2.75
C ARG A 219 -0.74 15.38 1.77
N PHE A 220 -1.96 15.58 1.32
CA PHE A 220 -2.60 14.71 0.35
C PHE A 220 -3.56 15.49 -0.53
N MET A 221 -3.94 14.86 -1.63
CA MET A 221 -4.93 15.33 -2.59
C MET A 221 -6.19 14.47 -2.53
N PHE A 222 -7.32 15.06 -2.85
CA PHE A 222 -8.59 14.36 -2.99
C PHE A 222 -9.38 14.98 -4.15
N PRO A 223 -10.03 14.20 -5.04
CA PRO A 223 -10.84 14.76 -6.11
C PRO A 223 -11.88 15.73 -5.55
N LYS A 224 -12.07 16.86 -6.23
CA LYS A 224 -13.06 17.86 -5.77
C LYS A 224 -14.48 17.30 -5.80
N HIS A 225 -14.75 16.36 -6.70
CA HIS A 225 -16.05 15.75 -6.93
C HIS A 225 -15.95 14.23 -6.96
N TYR A 226 -17.02 13.55 -6.54
CA TYR A 226 -17.28 12.12 -6.77
C TYR A 226 -16.28 11.12 -6.15
N GLY A 227 -15.49 11.53 -5.15
CA GLY A 227 -14.61 10.65 -4.39
C GLY A 227 -13.42 10.08 -5.17
N THR A 228 -12.61 9.22 -4.55
CA THR A 228 -11.39 8.70 -5.16
C THR A 228 -11.63 7.79 -6.37
N GLY A 229 -12.76 7.09 -6.41
CA GLY A 229 -13.17 6.25 -7.53
C GLY A 229 -13.37 7.00 -8.84
N SER A 230 -13.65 8.32 -8.76
CA SER A 230 -13.76 9.17 -9.95
C SER A 230 -12.48 9.21 -10.79
N ILE A 231 -11.31 9.08 -10.16
CA ILE A 231 -10.02 8.98 -10.85
C ILE A 231 -10.02 7.77 -11.79
N TRP A 232 -10.42 6.62 -11.26
CA TRP A 232 -10.37 5.34 -11.97
C TRP A 232 -11.46 5.22 -13.02
N LYS A 233 -12.65 5.75 -12.71
CA LYS A 233 -13.73 5.87 -13.68
C LYS A 233 -13.31 6.77 -14.85
N SER A 234 -12.86 8.00 -14.56
CA SER A 234 -12.44 8.95 -15.61
C SER A 234 -11.29 8.42 -16.45
N MET A 235 -10.30 7.78 -15.81
CA MET A 235 -9.20 7.11 -16.52
C MET A 235 -9.72 6.01 -17.46
N THR A 236 -10.64 5.17 -16.99
CA THR A 236 -11.26 4.12 -17.82
C THR A 236 -12.06 4.72 -18.98
N ASP A 237 -12.83 5.78 -18.73
CA ASP A 237 -13.65 6.46 -19.75
C ASP A 237 -12.78 7.11 -20.85
N LYS A 238 -11.53 7.49 -20.53
CA LYS A 238 -10.55 8.07 -21.47
C LYS A 238 -9.71 7.01 -22.20
N LEU A 239 -9.81 5.74 -21.82
CA LEU A 239 -9.08 4.62 -22.44
C LEU A 239 -9.97 3.85 -23.42
N PRO A 240 -9.40 3.09 -24.37
CA PRO A 240 -10.19 2.30 -25.33
C PRO A 240 -11.14 1.31 -24.63
N SER A 241 -12.45 1.54 -24.81
CA SER A 241 -13.51 0.79 -24.13
C SER A 241 -13.48 -0.71 -24.42
N GLU A 242 -13.00 -1.09 -25.61
CA GLU A 242 -12.88 -2.46 -26.08
C GLU A 242 -11.83 -3.29 -25.33
N TRP A 243 -10.99 -2.68 -24.48
CA TRP A 243 -10.10 -3.42 -23.60
C TRP A 243 -10.84 -4.00 -22.40
N PHE A 244 -11.94 -3.37 -21.96
CA PHE A 244 -12.56 -3.67 -20.68
C PHE A 244 -13.73 -4.64 -20.80
N ARG A 245 -13.82 -5.61 -19.89
CA ARG A 245 -14.98 -6.51 -19.73
C ARG A 245 -15.39 -6.50 -18.26
N PHE A 246 -16.41 -5.72 -17.94
CA PHE A 246 -16.99 -5.60 -16.59
C PHE A 246 -18.03 -6.70 -16.31
N GLY A 247 -18.37 -6.92 -15.03
CA GLY A 247 -19.45 -7.81 -14.60
C GLY A 247 -19.19 -9.30 -14.87
N CYS A 248 -17.93 -9.71 -15.05
CA CYS A 248 -17.63 -11.06 -15.57
C CYS A 248 -17.36 -12.12 -14.49
N GLU A 249 -17.91 -11.98 -13.27
CA GLU A 249 -17.66 -12.93 -12.17
C GLU A 249 -18.03 -14.37 -12.51
N SER A 250 -19.28 -14.60 -12.93
CA SER A 250 -19.77 -15.97 -13.21
C SER A 250 -18.95 -16.67 -14.29
N LYS A 251 -18.36 -15.89 -15.19
CA LYS A 251 -17.48 -16.36 -16.27
C LYS A 251 -16.03 -16.55 -15.82
N ILE A 252 -15.63 -16.12 -14.61
CA ILE A 252 -14.21 -16.12 -14.22
C ILE A 252 -13.68 -17.52 -14.01
N ILE A 253 -14.47 -18.43 -13.43
CA ILE A 253 -14.08 -19.84 -13.22
C ILE A 253 -13.92 -20.51 -14.58
N GLU A 254 -14.90 -20.38 -15.46
CA GLU A 254 -14.86 -20.93 -16.82
C GLU A 254 -13.66 -20.38 -17.60
N LYS A 255 -13.47 -19.05 -17.60
CA LYS A 255 -12.33 -18.40 -18.26
C LYS A 255 -10.99 -18.81 -17.67
N ALA A 256 -10.88 -18.98 -16.34
CA ALA A 256 -9.66 -19.43 -15.69
C ALA A 256 -9.31 -20.85 -16.15
N ILE A 257 -10.28 -21.76 -16.15
CA ILE A 257 -10.11 -23.13 -16.65
C ILE A 257 -9.66 -23.10 -18.11
N GLU A 258 -10.37 -22.37 -18.98
CA GLU A 258 -10.00 -22.25 -20.40
C GLU A 258 -8.59 -21.70 -20.61
N CYS A 259 -8.18 -20.69 -19.84
CA CYS A 259 -6.84 -20.12 -19.91
C CYS A 259 -5.76 -21.10 -19.46
N LEU A 260 -5.99 -21.84 -18.35
CA LEU A 260 -5.04 -22.84 -17.86
C LEU A 260 -4.86 -23.98 -18.87
N ILE A 261 -5.94 -24.40 -19.53
CA ILE A 261 -5.90 -25.41 -20.60
C ILE A 261 -5.14 -24.88 -21.81
N ARG A 262 -5.42 -23.65 -22.26
CA ARG A 262 -4.72 -23.02 -23.39
C ARG A 262 -3.22 -22.84 -23.14
N LYS A 263 -2.81 -22.70 -21.88
CA LYS A 263 -1.40 -22.62 -21.47
C LYS A 263 -0.78 -24.00 -21.17
N SER A 264 -1.50 -25.09 -21.44
CA SER A 264 -1.07 -26.47 -21.16
C SER A 264 -0.66 -26.71 -19.70
N ILE A 265 -1.25 -25.95 -18.77
CA ILE A 265 -1.00 -26.09 -17.33
C ILE A 265 -1.83 -27.25 -16.79
N ILE A 266 -3.06 -27.42 -17.30
CA ILE A 266 -3.97 -28.53 -16.98
C ILE A 266 -4.69 -28.99 -18.25
N SER A 267 -5.26 -30.19 -18.24
CA SER A 267 -6.32 -30.62 -19.15
C SER A 267 -7.67 -30.69 -18.41
N ARG A 268 -8.80 -30.72 -19.13
CA ARG A 268 -10.12 -30.75 -18.48
C ARG A 268 -10.30 -32.01 -17.63
N GLU A 269 -9.74 -33.11 -18.07
CA GLU A 269 -9.82 -34.42 -17.39
C GLU A 269 -9.00 -34.44 -16.09
N GLN A 270 -8.01 -33.54 -15.94
CA GLN A 270 -7.22 -33.40 -14.71
C GLN A 270 -7.95 -32.62 -13.61
N ILE A 271 -9.06 -31.95 -13.91
CA ILE A 271 -9.81 -31.16 -12.94
C ILE A 271 -10.66 -32.10 -12.07
N VAL A 272 -10.14 -32.43 -10.89
CA VAL A 272 -10.84 -33.30 -9.92
C VAL A 272 -11.90 -32.53 -9.12
N SER A 273 -11.68 -31.24 -8.87
CA SER A 273 -12.60 -30.38 -8.12
C SER A 273 -12.38 -28.91 -8.43
N LEU A 274 -13.44 -28.11 -8.35
CA LEU A 274 -13.37 -26.65 -8.42
C LEU A 274 -13.57 -26.07 -7.02
N PHE A 275 -12.65 -25.22 -6.59
CA PHE A 275 -12.75 -24.48 -5.35
C PHE A 275 -12.55 -23.00 -5.62
N SER A 276 -13.55 -22.19 -5.27
CA SER A 276 -13.50 -20.74 -5.32
C SER A 276 -13.95 -20.22 -3.96
N ILE A 277 -13.13 -19.36 -3.36
CA ILE A 277 -13.45 -18.71 -2.10
C ILE A 277 -13.18 -17.21 -2.22
N LEU A 278 -14.16 -16.42 -1.85
CA LEU A 278 -13.98 -14.99 -1.59
C LEU A 278 -13.69 -14.83 -0.11
N LEU A 279 -12.46 -14.43 0.22
CA LEU A 279 -12.14 -14.00 1.58
C LEU A 279 -12.64 -12.56 1.74
N PRO A 280 -13.70 -12.30 2.52
CA PRO A 280 -14.30 -10.97 2.61
C PRO A 280 -13.31 -9.94 3.20
N TYR A 281 -12.35 -10.42 4.00
CA TYR A 281 -11.31 -9.62 4.59
C TYR A 281 -9.96 -10.26 4.29
N GLY A 282 -9.12 -9.53 3.57
CA GLY A 282 -7.73 -9.88 3.34
C GLY A 282 -6.86 -8.65 3.58
N TYR A 283 -5.72 -8.82 4.24
CA TYR A 283 -4.74 -7.76 4.40
C TYR A 283 -3.32 -8.33 4.25
N PRO A 284 -2.40 -7.69 3.51
CA PRO A 284 -1.05 -8.22 3.33
C PRO A 284 -0.23 -8.12 4.63
N ILE A 285 -0.26 -9.15 5.46
CA ILE A 285 0.48 -9.17 6.72
C ILE A 285 1.96 -9.56 6.45
N PRO A 286 2.94 -8.74 6.85
CA PRO A 286 4.36 -9.04 6.70
C PRO A 286 4.83 -10.07 7.75
N THR A 287 4.35 -11.32 7.66
CA THR A 287 4.79 -12.40 8.55
C THR A 287 6.26 -12.75 8.31
N ILE A 288 6.93 -13.39 9.29
CA ILE A 288 8.36 -13.73 9.23
C ILE A 288 8.75 -14.42 7.89
N ASN A 289 7.99 -15.43 7.48
CA ASN A 289 8.31 -16.23 6.28
C ASN A 289 7.71 -15.67 4.98
N ARG A 290 7.02 -14.51 5.01
CA ARG A 290 6.27 -13.99 3.87
C ARG A 290 7.12 -13.92 2.60
N ASP A 291 8.30 -13.28 2.67
CA ASP A 291 9.10 -13.03 1.46
C ASP A 291 9.66 -14.30 0.82
N ARG A 292 9.95 -15.32 1.64
CA ARG A 292 10.36 -16.64 1.14
C ARG A 292 9.21 -17.29 0.37
N GLU A 293 8.01 -17.27 0.93
CA GLU A 293 6.83 -17.89 0.31
C GLU A 293 6.38 -17.11 -0.93
N LEU A 294 6.43 -15.78 -0.92
CA LEU A 294 6.18 -14.97 -2.11
C LEU A 294 7.21 -15.23 -3.21
N THR A 295 8.50 -15.30 -2.87
CA THR A 295 9.54 -15.62 -3.85
C THR A 295 9.29 -16.99 -4.48
N ARG A 296 8.92 -17.99 -3.68
CA ARG A 296 8.55 -19.33 -4.17
C ARG A 296 7.33 -19.29 -5.09
N ALA A 297 6.25 -18.65 -4.65
CA ALA A 297 4.99 -18.57 -5.42
C ALA A 297 5.18 -17.83 -6.75
N HIS A 298 5.83 -16.66 -6.73
CA HIS A 298 6.05 -15.87 -7.94
C HIS A 298 6.99 -16.56 -8.92
N ARG A 299 8.03 -17.27 -8.45
CA ARG A 299 8.88 -18.08 -9.33
C ARG A 299 8.09 -19.16 -10.07
N ILE A 300 7.09 -19.75 -9.43
CA ILE A 300 6.24 -20.76 -10.09
C ILE A 300 5.30 -20.08 -11.07
N LEU A 301 4.62 -18.99 -10.68
CA LEU A 301 3.69 -18.27 -11.54
C LEU A 301 4.38 -17.67 -12.79
N GLU A 302 5.56 -17.07 -12.62
CA GLU A 302 6.29 -16.45 -13.74
C GLU A 302 6.82 -17.48 -14.75
N LYS A 303 7.06 -18.74 -14.36
CA LYS A 303 7.35 -19.83 -15.32
C LYS A 303 6.19 -20.12 -16.27
N HIS A 304 4.98 -19.73 -15.89
CA HIS A 304 3.77 -19.88 -16.69
C HIS A 304 3.28 -18.53 -17.25
N GLU A 305 4.15 -17.51 -17.29
CA GLU A 305 3.82 -16.16 -17.76
C GLU A 305 2.68 -15.49 -16.96
N ILE A 306 2.53 -15.86 -15.68
CA ILE A 306 1.56 -15.24 -14.76
C ILE A 306 2.29 -14.27 -13.84
N TYR A 307 2.00 -12.98 -13.99
CA TYR A 307 2.67 -11.90 -13.26
C TYR A 307 1.75 -11.32 -12.19
N SER A 308 1.89 -11.82 -10.97
CA SER A 308 1.07 -11.38 -9.84
C SER A 308 1.55 -10.04 -9.29
N ARG A 309 0.72 -8.98 -9.36
CA ARG A 309 1.06 -7.59 -8.96
C ARG A 309 -0.09 -6.89 -8.21
N GLY A 310 0.20 -5.74 -7.62
CA GLY A 310 -0.76 -4.97 -6.82
C GLY A 310 -0.87 -5.45 -5.37
N ARG A 311 -1.80 -4.88 -4.59
CA ARG A 311 -1.91 -5.16 -3.15
C ARG A 311 -2.11 -6.64 -2.82
N PHE A 312 -3.02 -7.32 -3.52
CA PHE A 312 -3.35 -8.73 -3.30
C PHE A 312 -2.79 -9.68 -4.36
N GLY A 313 -2.10 -9.17 -5.39
CA GLY A 313 -1.27 -10.00 -6.24
C GLY A 313 0.16 -10.09 -5.70
N GLY A 314 0.71 -8.97 -5.24
CA GLY A 314 2.07 -8.90 -4.73
C GLY A 314 2.22 -9.21 -3.24
N TRP A 315 1.16 -9.08 -2.43
CA TRP A 315 1.14 -9.38 -0.98
C TRP A 315 2.23 -8.68 -0.14
N LYS A 316 2.79 -7.58 -0.65
CA LYS A 316 3.78 -6.75 0.05
C LYS A 316 3.15 -5.44 0.46
N TYR A 317 2.80 -5.32 1.73
CA TYR A 317 2.18 -4.11 2.26
C TYR A 317 2.99 -2.85 1.95
N GLU A 318 4.30 -2.93 2.09
CA GLU A 318 5.25 -1.84 1.92
C GLU A 318 5.17 -1.15 0.56
N VAL A 319 4.77 -1.88 -0.49
CA VAL A 319 4.62 -1.40 -1.86
C VAL A 319 3.16 -1.56 -2.36
N SER A 320 2.19 -1.48 -1.44
CA SER A 320 0.76 -1.67 -1.75
C SER A 320 -0.09 -0.39 -1.66
N ASN A 321 0.53 0.79 -1.55
CA ASN A 321 -0.23 2.04 -1.67
C ASN A 321 -0.70 2.22 -3.13
N GLN A 322 -1.67 3.09 -3.32
CA GLN A 322 -2.34 3.32 -4.61
C GLN A 322 -1.34 3.67 -5.73
N ASP A 323 -0.38 4.54 -5.44
CA ASP A 323 0.71 4.94 -6.32
C ASP A 323 1.63 3.77 -6.68
N HIS A 324 2.09 3.00 -5.70
CA HIS A 324 2.91 1.82 -5.94
C HIS A 324 2.17 0.77 -6.77
N CYS A 325 0.89 0.55 -6.50
CA CYS A 325 0.07 -0.40 -7.23
C CYS A 325 -0.07 0.01 -8.69
N PHE A 326 -0.29 1.30 -8.96
CA PHE A 326 -0.35 1.86 -10.31
C PHE A 326 0.99 1.72 -11.04
N ILE A 327 2.10 2.09 -10.39
CA ILE A 327 3.44 1.95 -10.95
C ILE A 327 3.83 0.49 -11.19
N GLN A 328 3.39 -0.46 -10.37
CA GLN A 328 3.57 -1.88 -10.66
C GLN A 328 2.92 -2.28 -11.98
N GLY A 329 1.73 -1.75 -12.29
CA GLY A 329 1.08 -1.94 -13.59
C GLY A 329 1.89 -1.36 -14.74
N LYS A 330 2.39 -0.14 -14.59
CA LYS A 330 3.29 0.50 -15.57
C LYS A 330 4.56 -0.34 -15.79
N GLN A 331 5.22 -0.76 -14.72
CA GLN A 331 6.51 -1.44 -14.82
C GLN A 331 6.39 -2.85 -15.38
N ILE A 332 5.33 -3.59 -15.06
CA ILE A 332 5.17 -4.91 -15.66
C ILE A 332 4.92 -4.83 -17.16
N ILE A 333 4.18 -3.82 -17.65
CA ILE A 333 3.97 -3.68 -19.09
C ILE A 333 5.27 -3.26 -19.80
N ASP A 334 6.09 -2.39 -19.21
CA ASP A 334 7.41 -2.07 -19.78
C ASP A 334 8.36 -3.27 -19.75
N ARG A 335 8.32 -4.10 -18.70
CA ARG A 335 9.10 -5.34 -18.66
C ARG A 335 8.72 -6.28 -19.81
N LEU A 336 7.42 -6.44 -20.06
CA LEU A 336 6.91 -7.36 -21.07
C LEU A 336 7.12 -6.86 -22.51
N LEU A 337 6.99 -5.55 -22.73
CA LEU A 337 7.02 -4.97 -24.08
C LEU A 337 8.36 -4.35 -24.47
N LEU A 338 9.09 -3.81 -23.49
CA LEU A 338 10.33 -3.05 -23.70
C LEU A 338 11.56 -3.71 -23.05
N GLY A 339 11.36 -4.73 -22.22
CA GLY A 339 12.44 -5.39 -21.49
C GLY A 339 12.99 -4.59 -20.30
N GLU A 340 12.29 -3.54 -19.85
CA GLU A 340 12.74 -2.72 -18.72
C GLU A 340 12.52 -3.44 -17.37
N PRO A 341 13.47 -3.36 -16.42
CA PRO A 341 13.33 -4.02 -15.13
C PRO A 341 12.32 -3.30 -14.23
N GLU A 342 11.57 -4.09 -13.46
CA GLU A 342 10.69 -3.56 -12.41
C GLU A 342 11.52 -3.10 -11.20
N THR A 343 11.28 -1.87 -10.71
CA THR A 343 12.04 -1.29 -9.60
C THR A 343 11.25 -1.19 -8.30
N ILE A 344 9.91 -1.10 -8.38
CA ILE A 344 9.03 -1.02 -7.20
C ILE A 344 8.79 -2.40 -6.61
N TYR A 345 8.33 -3.35 -7.43
CA TYR A 345 8.00 -4.68 -6.95
C TYR A 345 9.12 -5.66 -7.28
N LYS A 346 9.97 -5.91 -6.28
CA LYS A 346 11.04 -6.90 -6.35
C LYS A 346 10.66 -8.10 -5.51
N ASN A 347 10.60 -9.28 -6.11
CA ASN A 347 10.78 -10.52 -5.37
C ASN A 347 12.25 -10.92 -5.45
N GLY A 348 12.73 -11.83 -4.59
CA GLY A 348 14.14 -12.26 -4.57
C GLY A 348 14.56 -13.04 -5.82
N LEU A 349 14.20 -12.54 -7.00
CA LEU A 349 14.66 -12.90 -8.32
C LEU A 349 15.94 -12.12 -8.63
#